data_AF-A0A0N8KMH6-F1
#
_entry.id   AF-A0A0N8KMH6-F1
#
_cell.length_a   1.000
_cell.length_b   1.000
_cell.length_c   1.000
_cell.angle_alpha   90.00
_cell.angle_beta   90.00
_cell.angle_gamma   90.00
#
_symmetry.space_group_name_H-M   'P 1'
#
loop_
_entity.id
_entity.type
_entity.pdbx_description
1 polymer ?
#
loop_
_entity_poly.entity_id
_entity_poly.type
_entity_poly.pdbx_seq_one_letter_code
_entity_poly.pdbx_strand_id
1 'polypeptide(L)'
;MRRFSPLFLALVTALSLGALGTAGTSVEAQSRIASTPLAEPLEMTGTTGGREASVCGNIDTTAGQTVQVTEAFASLTFEVQSQGDYTLLIQGPNGFSECVFAHNYDGGVIKAPGLLNQGRYQVFIGDRRGQSHPYTLLITQ
;
A
#
# COMPACT_ATOMS: atom_id res chain seq x y z
N MET A 1 5.31 -40.48 -75.27
CA MET A 1 6.34 -39.57 -75.83
C MET A 1 6.07 -38.15 -75.34
N ARG A 2 7.13 -37.43 -74.94
CA ARG A 2 7.19 -36.00 -74.53
C ARG A 2 6.77 -35.70 -73.07
N ARG A 3 7.46 -34.90 -72.27
CA ARG A 3 8.83 -34.32 -72.27
C ARG A 3 9.08 -33.93 -70.79
N PHE A 4 10.27 -34.23 -70.27
CA PHE A 4 10.80 -33.64 -69.04
C PHE A 4 11.10 -32.15 -69.27
N SER A 5 10.80 -31.28 -68.30
CA SER A 5 11.66 -30.12 -68.00
C SER A 5 11.52 -29.73 -66.51
N PRO A 6 12.66 -29.55 -65.80
CA PRO A 6 12.75 -29.12 -64.40
C PRO A 6 12.95 -27.59 -64.29
N LEU A 7 13.16 -27.13 -63.05
CA LEU A 7 13.36 -25.74 -62.59
C LEU A 7 12.09 -24.92 -62.37
N PHE A 8 11.69 -24.81 -61.11
CA PHE A 8 11.71 -23.50 -60.46
C PHE A 8 12.17 -23.64 -59.01
N LEU A 9 13.22 -22.89 -58.74
CA LEU A 9 13.97 -22.74 -57.49
C LEU A 9 13.43 -21.47 -56.81
N ALA A 10 13.01 -21.52 -55.55
CA ALA A 10 12.95 -20.40 -54.58
C ALA A 10 12.27 -20.93 -53.30
N LEU A 11 12.92 -21.20 -52.17
CA LEU A 11 13.73 -20.38 -51.25
C LEU A 11 12.90 -19.44 -50.35
N VAL A 12 13.15 -19.56 -49.03
CA VAL A 12 12.85 -18.68 -47.87
C VAL A 12 11.37 -18.46 -47.50
N THR A 13 10.92 -18.39 -46.24
CA THR A 13 11.54 -18.10 -44.93
C THR A 13 10.74 -18.81 -43.81
N ALA A 14 11.45 -19.36 -42.81
CA ALA A 14 10.86 -19.81 -41.56
C ALA A 14 10.48 -18.61 -40.69
N LEU A 15 9.19 -18.46 -40.34
CA LEU A 15 8.74 -17.52 -39.31
C LEU A 15 8.83 -18.20 -37.94
N SER A 16 9.89 -17.94 -37.19
CA SER A 16 10.00 -18.31 -35.79
C SER A 16 9.16 -17.36 -34.93
N LEU A 17 7.98 -17.80 -34.49
CA LEU A 17 7.24 -17.12 -33.42
C LEU A 17 7.90 -17.42 -32.07
N GLY A 18 8.85 -16.59 -31.68
CA GLY A 18 9.34 -16.52 -30.30
C GLY A 18 8.40 -15.65 -29.48
N ALA A 19 7.49 -16.24 -28.71
CA ALA A 19 6.74 -15.55 -27.67
C ALA A 19 7.53 -15.65 -26.35
N LEU A 20 8.40 -14.67 -26.10
CA LEU A 20 8.92 -14.42 -24.75
C LEU A 20 7.86 -13.62 -23.98
N GLY A 21 6.99 -14.34 -23.26
CA GLY A 21 6.14 -13.75 -22.23
C GLY A 21 6.93 -13.65 -20.93
N THR A 22 7.32 -12.43 -20.54
CA THR A 22 7.94 -12.13 -19.25
C THR A 22 6.99 -12.53 -18.13
N ALA A 23 7.40 -13.46 -17.27
CA ALA A 23 6.74 -13.76 -16.02
C ALA A 23 6.77 -12.50 -15.14
N GLY A 24 5.64 -11.80 -15.04
CA GLY A 24 5.44 -10.75 -14.05
C GLY A 24 5.40 -11.40 -12.68
N THR A 25 6.43 -11.20 -11.87
CA THR A 25 6.37 -11.53 -10.44
C THR A 25 5.45 -10.52 -9.77
N SER A 26 4.18 -10.88 -9.58
CA SER A 26 3.30 -10.17 -8.66
C SER A 26 3.87 -10.36 -7.25
N VAL A 27 4.51 -9.32 -6.72
CA VAL A 27 4.85 -9.24 -5.29
C VAL A 27 3.52 -9.12 -4.57
N GLU A 28 3.01 -10.22 -4.00
CA GLU A 28 1.93 -10.14 -3.03
C GLU A 28 2.40 -9.24 -1.89
N ALA A 29 1.69 -8.14 -1.68
CA ALA A 29 1.84 -7.31 -0.50
C ALA A 29 1.39 -8.13 0.71
N GLN A 30 2.27 -8.99 1.23
CA GLN A 30 2.08 -9.60 2.53
C GLN A 30 2.00 -8.45 3.54
N SER A 31 0.87 -8.33 4.22
CA SER A 31 0.71 -7.45 5.37
C SER A 31 1.81 -7.78 6.39
N ARG A 32 2.89 -7.00 6.36
CA ARG A 32 4.00 -7.16 7.29
C ARG A 32 3.56 -6.57 8.61
N ILE A 33 3.48 -7.40 9.64
CA ILE A 33 3.41 -6.90 11.01
C ILE A 33 4.75 -6.26 11.32
N ALA A 34 4.76 -4.95 11.61
CA ALA A 34 5.93 -4.25 12.09
C ALA A 34 5.99 -4.35 13.62
N SER A 35 7.16 -4.50 14.21
CA SER A 35 7.31 -4.60 15.67
C SER A 35 8.30 -3.56 16.17
N THR A 36 8.02 -2.93 17.31
CA THR A 36 9.00 -2.06 17.97
C THR A 36 10.01 -2.91 18.79
N PRO A 37 11.26 -2.46 18.96
CA PRO A 37 11.85 -1.28 18.32
C PRO A 37 11.96 -1.46 16.80
N LEU A 38 11.67 -0.40 16.05
CA LEU A 38 11.74 -0.43 14.59
C LEU A 38 13.21 -0.52 14.16
N ALA A 39 13.54 -1.49 13.31
CA ALA A 39 14.90 -1.63 12.77
C ALA A 39 15.26 -0.49 11.80
N GLU A 40 14.25 0.01 11.08
CA GLU A 40 14.33 1.12 10.13
C GLU A 40 12.93 1.76 10.00
N PRO A 41 12.83 3.00 9.47
CA PRO A 41 11.55 3.61 9.12
C PRO A 41 10.72 2.70 8.22
N LEU A 42 9.44 2.56 8.55
CA LEU A 42 8.51 1.78 7.75
C LEU A 42 7.77 2.68 6.78
N GLU A 43 7.98 2.47 5.48
CA GLU A 43 7.27 3.16 4.42
C GLU A 43 6.34 2.19 3.68
N MET A 44 5.13 2.64 3.39
CA MET A 44 4.17 1.88 2.60
C MET A 44 3.29 2.78 1.75
N THR A 45 2.83 2.23 0.64
CA THR A 45 1.91 2.90 -0.28
C THR A 45 0.59 2.14 -0.34
N GLY A 46 -0.50 2.84 -0.57
CA GLY A 46 -1.81 2.22 -0.73
C GLY A 46 -2.82 3.15 -1.35
N THR A 47 -4.10 2.86 -1.14
CA THR A 47 -5.23 3.69 -1.58
C THR A 47 -6.09 4.06 -0.38
N THR A 48 -6.47 5.34 -0.27
CA THR A 48 -7.32 5.84 0.81
C THR A 48 -8.75 5.32 0.69
N GLY A 49 -9.48 5.41 1.80
CA GLY A 49 -10.91 5.14 1.80
C GLY A 49 -11.22 3.64 1.93
N GLY A 50 -12.38 3.24 1.44
CA GLY A 50 -12.86 1.86 1.46
C GLY A 50 -14.38 1.79 1.64
N ARG A 51 -14.92 0.57 1.71
CA ARG A 51 -16.37 0.35 1.80
C ARG A 51 -16.90 0.41 3.23
N GLU A 52 -16.04 0.28 4.24
CA GLU A 52 -16.46 0.23 5.63
C GLU A 52 -16.49 1.63 6.23
N ALA A 53 -17.63 2.04 6.79
CA ALA A 53 -17.74 3.30 7.50
C ALA A 53 -17.10 3.20 8.89
N SER A 54 -16.40 4.25 9.32
CA SER A 54 -15.82 4.38 10.65
C SER A 54 -16.04 5.78 11.23
N VAL A 55 -15.68 5.97 12.49
CA VAL A 55 -15.64 7.29 13.14
C VAL A 55 -14.66 8.27 12.47
N CYS A 56 -13.77 7.75 11.62
CA CYS A 56 -12.72 8.50 10.93
C CYS A 56 -12.91 8.54 9.41
N GLY A 57 -14.14 8.38 8.92
CA GLY A 57 -14.44 8.27 7.49
C GLY A 57 -14.46 6.82 7.01
N ASN A 58 -14.48 6.64 5.70
CA ASN A 58 -14.47 5.33 5.06
C ASN A 58 -13.07 4.72 5.10
N ILE A 59 -12.96 3.43 5.43
CA ILE A 59 -11.69 2.68 5.51
C ILE A 59 -11.80 1.33 4.80
N ASP A 60 -10.64 0.79 4.41
CA ASP A 60 -10.48 -0.59 3.98
C ASP A 60 -9.88 -1.40 5.13
N THR A 61 -10.73 -2.21 5.78
CA THR A 61 -10.32 -3.06 6.90
C THR A 61 -9.38 -4.19 6.50
N THR A 62 -9.24 -4.46 5.19
CA THR A 62 -8.33 -5.49 4.67
C THR A 62 -6.96 -4.95 4.30
N ALA A 63 -6.81 -3.63 4.15
CA ALA A 63 -5.56 -2.95 3.80
C ALA A 63 -4.88 -2.24 4.99
N GLY A 64 -5.35 -2.46 6.21
CA GLY A 64 -4.76 -1.86 7.42
C GLY A 64 -3.36 -2.38 7.73
N GLN A 65 -2.51 -1.50 8.28
CA GLN A 65 -1.18 -1.85 8.76
C GLN A 65 -1.23 -2.24 10.24
N THR A 66 -0.58 -3.36 10.60
CA THR A 66 -0.44 -3.75 12.01
C THR A 66 0.94 -3.36 12.55
N VAL A 67 0.95 -2.67 13.68
CA VAL A 67 2.16 -2.34 14.46
C VAL A 67 2.08 -3.01 15.83
N GLN A 68 3.02 -3.90 16.13
CA GLN A 68 3.18 -4.56 17.40
C GLN A 68 4.17 -3.78 18.26
N VAL A 69 3.67 -2.96 19.18
CA VAL A 69 4.51 -2.28 20.16
C VAL A 69 4.89 -3.29 21.23
N THR A 70 6.19 -3.54 21.41
CA THR A 70 6.71 -4.49 22.41
C THR A 70 7.24 -3.80 23.66
N GLU A 71 7.61 -2.52 23.52
CA GLU A 71 8.12 -1.67 24.59
C GLU A 71 6.98 -1.12 25.46
N ALA A 72 7.28 -0.79 26.72
CA ALA A 72 6.28 -0.20 27.61
C ALA A 72 5.81 1.18 27.13
N PHE A 73 6.70 1.96 26.51
CA PHE A 73 6.43 3.28 25.93
C PHE A 73 7.28 3.46 24.66
N ALA A 74 6.67 3.33 23.49
CA ALA A 74 7.31 3.59 22.20
C ALA A 74 6.88 4.96 21.67
N SER A 75 7.84 5.84 21.41
CA SER A 75 7.60 7.09 20.68
C SER A 75 7.52 6.77 19.20
N LEU A 76 6.35 6.91 18.56
CA LEU A 76 6.21 6.72 17.11
C LEU A 76 5.67 8.01 16.48
N THR A 77 6.08 8.29 15.25
CA THR A 77 5.49 9.33 14.41
C THR A 77 4.90 8.68 13.17
N PHE A 78 3.64 8.98 12.89
CA PHE A 78 2.93 8.56 11.69
C PHE A 78 2.80 9.77 10.77
N GLU A 79 3.31 9.65 9.55
CA GLU A 79 3.21 10.67 8.52
C GLU A 79 2.46 10.10 7.32
N VAL A 80 1.39 10.78 6.88
CA VAL A 80 0.59 10.35 5.73
C VAL A 80 0.51 11.48 4.74
N GLN A 81 0.76 11.16 3.48
CA GLN A 81 0.59 12.06 2.36
C GLN A 81 -0.36 11.43 1.34
N SER A 82 -1.39 12.18 0.96
CA SER A 82 -2.34 11.81 -0.09
C SER A 82 -3.00 13.06 -0.65
N GLN A 83 -3.80 12.88 -1.70
CA GLN A 83 -4.75 13.87 -2.18
C GLN A 83 -6.11 13.66 -1.50
N GLY A 84 -7.00 14.66 -1.61
CA GLY A 84 -8.38 14.56 -1.16
C GLY A 84 -8.56 14.75 0.36
N ASP A 85 -9.69 14.24 0.86
CA ASP A 85 -10.13 14.40 2.25
C ASP A 85 -9.75 13.19 3.11
N TYR A 86 -8.46 12.82 3.05
CA TYR A 86 -7.95 11.61 3.68
C TYR A 86 -7.77 11.74 5.20
N THR A 87 -7.73 10.59 5.87
CA THR A 87 -7.67 10.48 7.33
C THR A 87 -6.69 9.41 7.79
N LEU A 88 -6.20 9.54 9.02
CA LEU A 88 -5.41 8.54 9.71
C LEU A 88 -6.19 8.06 10.93
N LEU A 89 -6.50 6.76 10.97
CA LEU A 89 -7.14 6.11 12.11
C LEU A 89 -6.17 5.11 12.73
N ILE A 90 -5.84 5.30 14.01
CA ILE A 90 -5.02 4.38 14.79
C ILE A 90 -5.89 3.77 15.89
N GLN A 91 -5.97 2.45 15.94
CA GLN A 91 -6.72 1.71 16.96
C GLN A 91 -5.78 0.79 17.72
N GLY A 92 -5.94 0.69 19.03
CA GLY A 92 -5.03 -0.05 19.91
C GLY A 92 -5.72 -0.78 21.05
N PRO A 93 -4.94 -1.33 21.98
CA PRO A 93 -5.47 -2.02 23.16
C PRO A 93 -6.25 -1.07 24.07
N ASN A 94 -7.08 -1.64 24.96
CA ASN A 94 -7.82 -0.90 25.99
C ASN A 94 -8.75 0.21 25.45
N GLY A 95 -9.25 0.05 24.23
CA GLY A 95 -10.13 1.03 23.59
C GLY A 95 -9.42 2.27 23.06
N PHE A 96 -8.09 2.26 22.98
CA PHE A 96 -7.34 3.33 22.33
C PHE A 96 -7.81 3.51 20.88
N SER A 97 -8.20 4.73 20.52
CA SER A 97 -8.56 5.11 19.15
C SER A 97 -8.23 6.57 18.95
N GLU A 98 -7.48 6.86 17.89
CA GLU A 98 -7.12 8.21 17.48
C GLU A 98 -7.47 8.41 16.02
N CYS A 99 -8.09 9.55 15.72
CA CYS A 99 -8.48 9.92 14.37
C CYS A 99 -7.92 11.31 14.05
N VAL A 100 -7.13 11.39 12.99
CA VAL A 100 -6.50 12.62 12.52
C VAL A 100 -6.95 12.88 11.09
N PHE A 101 -7.34 14.12 10.80
CA PHE A 101 -7.74 14.54 9.46
C PHE A 101 -6.60 15.28 8.77
N ALA A 102 -6.53 15.17 7.45
CA ALA A 102 -5.74 16.09 6.67
C ALA A 102 -6.35 17.50 6.76
N HIS A 103 -5.51 18.50 7.01
CA HIS A 103 -5.90 19.91 7.03
C HIS A 103 -5.06 20.67 6.01
N ASN A 104 -5.70 21.56 5.23
CA ASN A 104 -5.01 22.31 4.18
C ASN A 104 -4.04 23.38 4.72
N TYR A 105 -4.06 23.68 6.02
CA TYR A 105 -3.19 24.68 6.64
C TYR A 105 -1.73 24.22 6.76
N ASP A 106 -1.49 22.90 6.81
CA ASP A 106 -0.15 22.30 6.99
C ASP A 106 0.38 21.67 5.69
N GLY A 107 -0.04 22.19 4.54
CA GLY A 107 0.29 21.59 3.24
C GLY A 107 -0.44 20.28 2.96
N GLY A 108 -1.45 19.94 3.76
CA GLY A 108 -2.27 18.76 3.57
C GLY A 108 -1.53 17.46 3.84
N VAL A 109 -0.51 17.46 4.72
CA VAL A 109 0.18 16.26 5.25
C VAL A 109 -0.33 15.99 6.67
N ILE A 110 -0.65 14.74 7.00
CA ILE A 110 -0.90 14.34 8.39
C ILE A 110 0.43 14.01 9.03
N LYS A 111 0.73 14.60 10.19
CA LYS A 111 1.85 14.23 11.05
C LYS A 111 1.37 14.05 12.48
N ALA A 112 1.30 12.79 12.93
CA ALA A 112 0.76 12.41 14.23
C ALA A 112 1.87 11.77 15.09
N PRO A 113 2.50 12.51 16.02
CA PRO A 113 3.37 11.92 17.03
C PRO A 113 2.54 11.25 18.12
N GLY A 114 2.97 10.09 18.61
CA GLY A 114 2.29 9.34 19.66
C GLY A 114 3.25 8.59 20.57
N LEU A 115 2.96 8.60 21.87
CA LEU A 115 3.62 7.72 22.85
C LEU A 115 2.71 6.52 23.11
N LEU A 116 3.02 5.38 22.49
CA LEU A 116 2.19 4.19 22.52
C LEU A 116 2.66 3.21 23.59
N ASN A 117 1.72 2.60 24.29
CA ASN A 117 1.99 1.53 25.24
C ASN A 117 2.17 0.19 24.51
N GLN A 118 2.71 -0.81 25.21
CA GLN A 118 2.79 -2.18 24.70
C GLN A 118 1.42 -2.68 24.20
N GLY A 119 1.38 -3.21 22.99
CA GLY A 119 0.15 -3.77 22.41
C GLY A 119 0.14 -3.83 20.90
N ARG A 120 -0.97 -4.35 20.36
CA ARG A 120 -1.20 -4.47 18.92
C ARG A 120 -2.05 -3.30 18.44
N TYR A 121 -1.52 -2.53 17.50
CA TYR A 121 -2.15 -1.38 16.90
C TYR A 121 -2.50 -1.65 15.44
N GLN A 122 -3.67 -1.19 15.01
CA GLN A 122 -4.11 -1.20 13.62
C GLN A 122 -4.15 0.24 13.13
N VAL A 123 -3.57 0.47 11.95
CA VAL A 123 -3.47 1.78 11.31
C VAL A 123 -4.20 1.70 9.98
N PHE A 124 -5.15 2.61 9.76
CA PHE A 124 -5.94 2.70 8.54
C PHE A 124 -5.83 4.10 7.94
N ILE A 125 -5.72 4.17 6.61
CA ILE A 125 -5.78 5.42 5.87
C ILE A 125 -7.15 5.53 5.21
N GLY A 126 -7.99 6.41 5.74
CA GLY A 126 -9.37 6.59 5.31
C GLY A 126 -9.58 7.77 4.39
N ASP A 127 -10.84 7.99 4.02
CA ASP A 127 -11.31 9.17 3.30
C ASP A 127 -12.70 9.58 3.80
N ARG A 128 -12.89 10.86 4.10
CA ARG A 128 -14.16 11.37 4.68
C ARG A 128 -15.32 11.39 3.69
N ARG A 129 -15.03 11.37 2.40
CA ARG A 129 -16.01 11.42 1.31
C ARG A 129 -16.15 10.08 0.60
N GLY A 130 -15.50 9.04 1.11
CA GLY A 130 -15.49 7.71 0.50
C GLY A 130 -14.74 7.67 -0.83
N GLN A 131 -13.87 8.63 -1.10
CA GLN A 131 -13.03 8.64 -2.29
C GLN A 131 -11.76 7.84 -2.10
N SER A 132 -11.13 7.50 -3.22
CA SER A 132 -9.92 6.68 -3.26
C SER A 132 -8.81 7.42 -3.98
N HIS A 133 -7.74 7.70 -3.24
CA HIS A 133 -6.54 8.37 -3.73
C HIS A 133 -5.30 7.55 -3.33
N PRO A 134 -4.24 7.55 -4.15
CA PRO A 134 -2.96 6.97 -3.73
C PRO A 134 -2.39 7.69 -2.51
N TYR A 135 -1.83 6.94 -1.56
CA TYR A 135 -1.15 7.50 -0.40
C TYR A 135 0.24 6.91 -0.18
N THR A 136 1.06 7.64 0.56
CA THR A 136 2.27 7.13 1.24
C THR A 136 2.10 7.31 2.75
N LEU A 137 2.38 6.25 3.53
CA LEU A 137 2.45 6.26 4.98
C LEU A 137 3.89 5.95 5.40
N LEU A 138 4.45 6.81 6.24
CA LEU A 138 5.75 6.65 6.87
C LEU A 138 5.58 6.53 8.39
N ILE A 139 6.19 5.52 9.00
CA ILE A 139 6.22 5.32 10.45
C ILE A 139 7.67 5.33 10.91
N THR A 140 8.01 6.26 11.80
CA THR A 140 9.34 6.37 12.43
C THR A 140 9.23 6.21 13.94
N GLN A 141 10.32 5.75 14.56
CA GLN A 141 10.48 5.69 16.01
C GLN A 141 11.52 6.71 16.48
#